data_AF-C2E3B1-F1
#
_entry.id   AF-C2E3B1-F1
#
_cell.length_a   1.000
_cell.length_b   1.000
_cell.length_c   1.000
_cell.angle_alpha   90.00
_cell.angle_beta   90.00
_cell.angle_gamma   90.00
#
_symmetry.space_group_name_H-M   'P 1'
#
loop_
_entity.id
_entity.type
_entity.pdbx_description
1 polymer ?
#
loop_
_entity_poly.entity_id
_entity_poly.type
_entity_poly.pdbx_seq_one_letter_code
_entity_poly.pdbx_strand_id
1 'polypeptide(L)' 'MKKMPPIQKILEAYTAIVDKHVELKNNEALVTSSNGAKTYTVSWEDNIYHSNDNATY' A
#
# COMPACT_ATOMS: atom_id res chain seq x y z
N MET A 1 -16.99 -6.76 -14.84
CA MET A 1 -15.55 -7.07 -14.72
C MET A 1 -14.95 -6.13 -13.69
N LYS A 2 -14.14 -6.62 -12.75
CA LYS A 2 -13.44 -5.76 -11.78
C LYS A 2 -12.41 -4.94 -12.56
N LYS A 3 -12.55 -3.61 -12.56
CA LYS A 3 -11.62 -2.72 -13.27
C LYS A 3 -10.25 -2.86 -12.59
N MET A 4 -9.23 -3.17 -13.37
CA MET A 4 -7.86 -3.15 -12.87
C MET A 4 -7.46 -1.69 -12.57
N PRO A 5 -6.64 -1.46 -11.52
CA PRO A 5 -6.06 -0.14 -11.31
C PRO A 5 -5.28 0.31 -12.56
N PRO A 6 -5.14 1.63 -12.80
CA PRO A 6 -4.27 2.14 -13.85
C PRO A 6 -2.83 1.62 -13.71
N ILE A 7 -2.14 1.36 -14.83
CA ILE A 7 -0.73 0.89 -14.82
C ILE A 7 0.18 1.84 -14.02
N GLN A 8 -0.08 3.15 -14.08
CA GLN A 8 0.64 4.17 -13.30
C GLN A 8 0.69 3.85 -11.79
N LYS A 9 -0.32 3.18 -11.24
CA LYS A 9 -0.34 2.78 -9.82
C LYS A 9 0.80 1.84 -9.44
N ILE A 10 1.33 1.05 -10.38
CA ILE A 10 2.51 0.22 -10.15
C ILE A 10 3.75 1.11 -9.95
N LEU A 11 3.91 2.15 -10.77
CA LEU A 11 5.02 3.09 -10.64
C LEU A 11 4.94 3.90 -9.33
N GLU A 12 3.73 4.33 -8.95
CA GLU A 12 3.50 5.01 -7.65
C GLU A 12 3.88 4.12 -6.45
N ALA A 13 3.67 2.80 -6.53
CA ALA A 13 4.07 1.88 -5.48
C ALA A 13 5.60 1.80 -5.35
N TYR A 14 6.33 1.80 -6.48
CA TYR A 14 7.80 1.82 -6.44
C TYR A 14 8.35 3.13 -5.87
N THR A 15 7.77 4.28 -6.24
CA THR A 15 8.20 5.56 -5.67
C THR A 15 7.93 5.63 -4.18
N ALA A 16 6.79 5.10 -3.70
CA ALA A 16 6.50 5.04 -2.26
C ALA A 16 7.55 4.27 -1.44
N ILE A 17 8.16 3.23 -2.02
CA ILE A 17 9.26 2.50 -1.37
C ILE A 17 10.52 3.37 -1.31
N VAL A 18 10.90 4.00 -2.44
CA VAL A 18 12.09 4.88 -2.52
C VAL A 18 11.97 6.08 -1.59
N ASP A 19 10.78 6.67 -1.52
CA ASP A 19 10.46 7.83 -0.70
C ASP A 19 10.26 7.47 0.78
N LYS A 20 10.47 6.21 1.17
CA LYS A 20 10.35 5.70 2.55
C LYS A 20 8.95 5.88 3.15
N HIS A 21 7.92 5.84 2.32
CA HIS A 21 6.54 5.79 2.78
C HIS A 21 6.13 4.40 3.29
N VAL A 22 6.95 3.37 3.05
CA VAL A 22 6.70 1.98 3.46
C VAL A 22 7.70 1.54 4.51
N GLU A 23 7.21 1.14 5.68
CA GLU A 23 7.99 0.47 6.73
C GLU A 23 7.58 -1.00 6.78
N LEU A 24 8.51 -1.90 6.42
CA LEU A 24 8.29 -3.34 6.47
C LEU A 24 8.57 -3.90 7.87
N LYS A 25 7.67 -4.76 8.34
CA LYS A 25 7.82 -5.61 9.52
C LYS A 25 7.65 -7.07 9.12
N ASN A 26 7.60 -7.99 10.09
CA ASN A 26 7.56 -9.44 9.82
C ASN A 26 6.37 -9.86 8.93
N ASN A 27 5.15 -9.52 9.32
CA ASN A 27 3.89 -9.94 8.65
C ASN A 27 2.99 -8.76 8.29
N GLU A 28 3.55 -7.55 8.34
CA GLU A 28 2.82 -6.34 8.02
C GLU A 28 3.76 -5.25 7.50
N ALA A 29 3.17 -4.26 6.82
CA ALA A 29 3.81 -3.03 6.42
C ALA A 29 2.97 -1.85 6.91
N LEU A 30 3.63 -0.81 7.42
CA LEU A 30 3.02 0.49 7.61
C LEU A 30 3.24 1.32 6.36
N VAL A 31 2.15 1.80 5.74
CA VAL A 31 2.17 2.56 4.50
C VAL A 31 1.61 3.96 4.76
N THR A 32 2.47 4.97 4.66
CA THR A 32 2.10 6.37 4.84
C THR A 32 1.65 6.97 3.50
N SER A 33 0.52 7.69 3.49
CA SER A 33 -0.01 8.34 2.29
C SER A 33 1.00 9.31 1.68
N SER A 34 0.89 9.56 0.37
CA SER A 34 1.83 10.44 -0.37
C SER A 34 1.91 11.86 0.20
N ASN A 35 0.84 12.33 0.85
CA ASN A 35 0.79 13.63 1.53
C ASN A 35 1.11 13.56 3.05
N GLY A 36 1.50 12.39 3.56
CA GLY A 36 1.83 12.18 4.98
C GLY A 36 0.65 12.22 5.95
N ALA A 37 -0.58 12.40 5.46
CA ALA A 37 -1.75 12.65 6.33
C ALA A 37 -2.25 11.40 7.06
N LYS A 38 -2.02 10.20 6.52
CA LYS A 38 -2.53 8.94 7.06
C LYS A 38 -1.50 7.84 6.94
N THR A 39 -1.52 6.91 7.88
CA THR A 39 -0.76 5.67 7.83
C THR A 39 -1.71 4.49 7.91
N TYR A 40 -1.53 3.55 6.99
CA TYR A 40 -2.33 2.34 6.87
C TYR A 40 -1.47 1.12 7.19
N THR A 41 -2.12 0.04 7.59
CA THR A 41 -1.49 -1.25 7.80
C THR A 41 -1.88 -2.17 6.65
N VAL A 42 -0.87 -2.74 6.00
CA VAL A 42 -1.04 -3.87 5.10
C VAL A 42 -0.50 -5.09 5.82
N SER A 43 -1.34 -6.06 6.15
CA SER A 43 -0.93 -7.32 6.77
C SER A 43 -1.02 -8.47 5.78
N TRP A 44 -0.24 -9.52 6.02
CA TRP A 44 -0.28 -10.72 5.18
C TRP A 44 -0.06 -12.01 5.97
N GLU A 45 -0.74 -13.05 5.49
CA GLU A 45 -0.58 -14.45 5.90
C GLU A 45 -0.49 -15.29 4.62
N ASP A 46 0.60 -16.04 4.47
CA ASP A 46 0.98 -16.74 3.24
C ASP A 46 0.95 -15.83 2.00
N ASN A 47 0.00 -16.05 1.09
CA ASN A 47 -0.18 -15.28 -0.15
C ASN A 47 -1.44 -14.38 -0.11
N ILE A 48 -2.03 -14.19 1.07
CA ILE A 48 -3.23 -13.38 1.27
C ILE A 48 -2.82 -12.06 1.92
N TYR A 49 -3.16 -10.96 1.26
CA TYR A 49 -2.84 -9.61 1.68
C TYR A 49 -4.12 -8.86 2.07
N HIS A 50 -4.10 -8.20 3.21
CA HIS A 50 -5.18 -7.38 3.75
C HIS A 50 -4.67 -5.95 3.95
N SER A 51 -5.50 -4.96 3.64
CA SER A 51 -5.23 -3.56 3.97
C SER A 51 -6.38 -3.00 4.77
N ASN A 52 -6.07 -2.18 5.78
CA ASN A 52 -7.07 -1.41 6.50
C ASN A 52 -7.36 -0.05 5.85
N ASP A 53 -6.78 0.24 4.67
CA ASP A 53 -7.19 1.39 3.87
C ASP A 53 -8.58 1.14 3.30
N ASN A 54 -9.54 1.95 3.75
CA ASN A 54 -10.89 1.98 3.19
C ASN A 54 -10.78 2.67 1.83
N ALA A 55 -10.31 1.95 0.82
CA ALA A 55 -10.09 2.43 -0.53
C ALA A 55 -11.32 3.19 -1.04
N THR A 56 -11.30 4.52 -0.93
CA THR A 56 -12.32 5.38 -1.51
C THR A 56 -12.00 5.51 -2.99
N TYR A 57 -12.88 4.97 -3.84
CA TYR A 57 -12.72 4.94 -5.30
C TYR A 57 -13.17 6.24 -5.96
#